data_AF-A0A952WYB4-F1
#
_entry.id   AF-A0A952WYB4-F1
#
_cell.length_a   1.000
_cell.length_b   1.000
_cell.length_c   1.000
_cell.angle_alpha   90.00
_cell.angle_beta   90.00
_cell.angle_gamma   90.00
#
_symmetry.space_group_name_H-M   'P 1'
#
loop_
_entity.id
_entity.type
_entity.pdbx_description
1 polymer ?
#
loop_
_entity_poly.entity_id
_entity_poly.type
_entity_poly.pdbx_seq_one_letter_code
_entity_poly.pdbx_strand_id
1 'polypeptide(L)'
;MAKKQAINKSKAIRDACDANPSKSPSEIAALLVDQGLSVTPQYVSTIKSNAARKARGGKKRGGPRTVIRKKPTAAAPSGLGHFEAAVALIQSAGGIAEAKRVLDTVEQIRSL
;
A
#
# COMPACT_ATOMS: atom_id res chain seq x y z
N MET A 1 -9.27 24.63 -30.30
CA MET A 1 -10.29 23.55 -30.28
C MET A 1 -10.76 23.35 -28.84
N ALA A 2 -12.04 23.62 -28.56
CA ALA A 2 -12.61 23.50 -27.23
C ALA A 2 -12.61 22.03 -26.79
N LYS A 3 -11.97 21.73 -25.65
CA LYS A 3 -12.07 20.41 -25.00
C LYS A 3 -13.55 20.22 -24.65
N LYS A 4 -14.25 19.33 -25.37
CA LYS A 4 -15.55 18.81 -24.92
C LYS A 4 -15.36 18.41 -23.46
N GLN A 5 -16.06 19.09 -22.55
CA GLN A 5 -16.08 18.77 -21.13
C GLN A 5 -16.67 17.36 -21.01
N ALA A 6 -15.81 16.35 -21.11
CA ALA A 6 -16.20 14.97 -20.95
C ALA A 6 -16.69 14.85 -19.51
N ILE A 7 -18.00 14.69 -19.35
CA ILE A 7 -18.63 14.51 -18.05
C ILE A 7 -17.83 13.43 -17.32
N ASN A 8 -17.25 13.80 -16.18
CA ASN A 8 -16.35 12.92 -15.47
C ASN A 8 -17.16 11.82 -14.79
N LYS A 9 -17.39 10.72 -15.50
CA LYS A 9 -18.16 9.55 -15.05
C LYS A 9 -17.70 9.08 -13.67
N SER A 10 -16.39 9.09 -13.42
CA SER A 10 -15.83 8.67 -12.12
C SER A 10 -16.21 9.62 -10.98
N LYS A 11 -16.36 10.92 -11.25
CA LYS A 11 -16.83 11.89 -10.24
C LYS A 11 -18.30 11.63 -9.92
N ALA A 12 -19.14 11.52 -10.94
CA ALA A 12 -20.57 11.21 -10.77
C ALA A 12 -20.80 9.89 -10.00
N ILE A 13 -19.99 8.86 -10.24
CA ILE A 13 -20.06 7.61 -9.47
C ILE A 13 -19.71 7.83 -8.00
N ARG A 14 -18.67 8.61 -7.69
CA ARG A 14 -18.28 8.89 -6.29
C ARG A 14 -19.39 9.65 -5.58
N ASP A 15 -19.89 10.71 -6.22
CA ASP A 15 -20.97 11.53 -5.68
C ASP A 15 -22.24 10.68 -5.44
N ALA A 16 -22.59 9.78 -6.36
CA ALA A 16 -23.73 8.86 -6.21
C ALA A 16 -23.50 7.80 -5.11
N CYS A 17 -22.27 7.29 -4.96
CA CYS A 17 -21.89 6.38 -3.88
C CYS A 17 -21.93 7.07 -2.51
N ASP A 18 -21.48 8.31 -2.43
CA ASP A 18 -21.43 9.10 -1.20
C ASP A 18 -22.84 9.51 -0.76
N ALA A 19 -23.72 9.86 -1.71
CA ALA A 19 -25.13 10.13 -1.46
C ALA A 19 -25.93 8.86 -1.10
N ASN A 20 -25.46 7.67 -1.50
CA ASN A 20 -26.16 6.40 -1.28
C ASN A 20 -25.22 5.29 -0.77
N PRO A 21 -24.67 5.40 0.46
CA PRO A 21 -23.64 4.47 0.94
C PRO A 21 -24.13 3.02 1.07
N SER A 22 -25.42 2.83 1.38
CA SER A 22 -26.06 1.52 1.57
C SER A 22 -26.43 0.81 0.27
N LYS A 23 -26.49 1.52 -0.86
CA LYS A 23 -26.87 0.90 -2.14
C LYS A 23 -25.76 0.01 -2.69
N SER A 24 -26.17 -1.05 -3.34
CA SER A 24 -25.29 -1.96 -4.07
C SER A 24 -24.71 -1.25 -5.31
N PRO A 25 -23.53 -1.67 -5.80
CA PRO A 25 -22.96 -1.12 -7.04
C PRO A 25 -23.88 -1.24 -8.27
N SER A 26 -24.73 -2.27 -8.31
CA SER A 26 -25.69 -2.50 -9.39
C SER A 26 -26.83 -1.47 -9.39
N GLU A 27 -27.39 -1.14 -8.23
CA GLU A 27 -28.42 -0.11 -8.10
C GLU A 27 -27.88 1.28 -8.44
N ILE A 28 -26.65 1.58 -8.01
CA ILE A 28 -26.00 2.86 -8.34
C ILE A 28 -25.75 2.96 -9.85
N ALA A 29 -25.36 1.86 -10.51
CA ALA A 29 -25.20 1.84 -11.95
C ALA A 29 -26.53 2.11 -12.68
N ALA A 30 -27.63 1.52 -12.24
CA ALA A 30 -28.96 1.78 -12.81
C ALA A 30 -29.35 3.26 -12.70
N LEU A 31 -29.19 3.86 -11.51
CA LEU A 31 -29.49 5.28 -11.28
C LEU A 31 -28.66 6.20 -12.17
N LEU A 32 -27.38 5.88 -12.39
CA LEU A 32 -26.51 6.66 -13.25
C LEU A 32 -26.87 6.50 -14.73
N VAL A 33 -27.30 5.30 -15.14
CA VAL A 33 -27.80 5.05 -16.51
C VAL A 33 -29.08 5.84 -16.78
N ASP A 34 -30.00 5.91 -15.82
CA ASP A 34 -31.22 6.73 -15.92
C ASP A 34 -30.89 8.23 -16.04
N GLN A 35 -29.77 8.67 -15.46
CA GLN A 35 -29.24 10.03 -15.59
C GLN A 35 -28.47 10.26 -16.91
N GLY A 36 -28.49 9.31 -17.84
CA GLY A 36 -27.82 9.39 -19.14
C GLY A 36 -26.33 9.04 -19.10
N LEU A 37 -25.82 8.50 -17.99
CA LEU A 37 -24.43 8.07 -17.87
C LEU A 37 -24.32 6.57 -18.13
N SER A 38 -23.74 6.22 -19.27
CA SER A 38 -23.37 4.82 -19.56
C SER A 38 -22.19 4.39 -18.67
N VAL A 39 -22.49 3.64 -17.62
CA VAL A 39 -21.54 3.06 -16.64
C VAL A 39 -21.97 1.63 -16.28
N THR A 40 -21.00 0.73 -16.11
CA THR A 40 -21.25 -0.67 -15.76
C THR A 40 -21.18 -0.90 -14.25
N PRO A 41 -21.92 -1.89 -13.71
CA PRO A 41 -21.83 -2.26 -12.28
C PRO A 41 -20.41 -2.59 -11.82
N GLN A 42 -19.63 -3.25 -12.69
CA GLN A 42 -18.23 -3.57 -12.43
C GLN A 42 -17.36 -2.33 -12.24
N TYR A 43 -17.61 -1.30 -13.06
CA TYR A 43 -16.89 -0.03 -12.97
C TYR A 43 -17.23 0.71 -11.67
N VAL A 44 -18.51 0.73 -11.27
CA VAL A 44 -18.95 1.29 -9.99
C VAL A 44 -18.31 0.57 -8.80
N SER A 45 -18.28 -0.76 -8.82
CA SER A 45 -17.64 -1.58 -7.77
C SER A 45 -16.15 -1.25 -7.59
N THR A 46 -15.44 -1.07 -8.71
CA THR A 46 -14.02 -0.70 -8.70
C THR A 46 -13.81 0.69 -8.09
N ILE A 47 -14.64 1.67 -8.46
CA ILE A 47 -14.59 3.02 -7.91
C ILE A 47 -14.88 3.01 -6.40
N LYS A 48 -15.94 2.32 -5.96
CA LYS A 48 -16.32 2.19 -4.54
C LYS A 48 -15.21 1.53 -3.72
N SER A 49 -14.64 0.44 -4.23
CA SER A 49 -13.54 -0.28 -3.58
C SER A 49 -12.28 0.56 -3.47
N ASN A 50 -11.92 1.31 -4.52
CA ASN A 50 -10.76 2.19 -4.49
C ASN A 50 -10.95 3.40 -3.56
N ALA A 51 -12.16 3.95 -3.49
CA ALA A 51 -12.51 5.01 -2.54
C ALA A 51 -12.34 4.53 -1.09
N ALA A 52 -12.88 3.35 -0.76
CA ALA A 52 -12.71 2.73 0.56
C ALA A 52 -11.24 2.44 0.91
N ARG A 53 -10.44 1.96 -0.05
CA ARG A 53 -9.00 1.73 0.13
C ARG A 53 -8.23 3.02 0.38
N LYS A 54 -8.61 4.11 -0.29
CA LYS A 54 -8.00 5.44 -0.08
C LYS A 54 -8.33 6.00 1.30
N ALA A 55 -9.58 5.85 1.75
CA ALA A 55 -10.01 6.28 3.08
C ALA A 55 -9.29 5.53 4.21
N ARG A 56 -9.00 4.23 4.02
CA ARG A 56 -8.31 3.38 5.01
C ARG A 56 -6.77 3.53 5.00
N GLY A 57 -6.22 4.57 4.38
CA GLY A 57 -4.77 4.78 4.33
C GLY A 57 -4.01 3.68 3.59
N GLY A 58 -4.62 3.12 2.54
CA GLY A 58 -4.20 1.88 1.87
C GLY A 58 -2.70 1.78 1.59
N LYS A 59 -2.01 0.98 2.41
CA LYS A 59 -0.70 0.39 2.13
C LYS A 59 -0.80 -0.31 0.77
N LYS A 60 -0.19 0.28 -0.27
CA LYS A 60 -0.15 -0.29 -1.62
C LYS A 60 0.50 -1.67 -1.53
N ARG A 61 -0.30 -2.74 -1.64
CA ARG A 61 0.22 -4.10 -1.85
C ARG A 61 0.74 -4.12 -3.30
N GLY A 62 2.06 -4.06 -3.48
CA GLY A 62 2.72 -4.44 -4.73
C GLY A 62 2.92 -3.38 -5.82
N GLY A 63 3.28 -2.13 -5.48
CA GLY A 63 3.96 -1.24 -6.45
C GLY A 63 5.48 -1.46 -6.40
N PRO A 64 6.24 -1.21 -7.48
CA PRO A 64 7.71 -1.31 -7.43
C PRO A 64 8.21 -0.43 -6.29
N ARG A 65 8.96 -1.05 -5.37
CA ARG A 65 9.54 -0.41 -4.18
C ARG A 65 10.39 0.78 -4.62
N THR A 66 9.84 1.99 -4.58
CA THR A 66 10.67 3.17 -4.40
C THR A 66 11.26 3.02 -3.00
N VAL A 67 12.56 2.74 -2.94
CA VAL A 67 13.31 2.52 -1.70
C VAL A 67 13.39 3.85 -0.96
N ILE A 68 12.30 4.24 -0.30
CA ILE A 68 12.35 5.30 0.70
C ILE A 68 13.01 4.66 1.91
N ARG A 69 14.30 4.99 2.14
CA ARG A 69 15.03 4.66 3.36
C ARG A 69 14.24 5.20 4.55
N LYS A 70 13.39 4.38 5.15
CA LYS A 70 12.76 4.69 6.44
C LYS A 70 13.86 4.64 7.50
N LYS A 71 14.11 5.78 8.14
CA LYS A 71 14.89 5.89 9.37
C LYS A 71 14.28 4.91 10.40
N PRO A 72 15.08 4.03 11.03
CA PRO A 72 14.54 3.06 11.98
C PRO A 72 13.98 3.83 13.19
N THR A 73 12.67 3.73 13.35
CA THR A 73 12.00 4.06 14.61
C THR A 73 11.89 2.76 15.37
N ALA A 74 12.37 2.77 16.61
CA ALA A 74 12.46 1.62 17.49
C ALA A 74 11.07 0.97 17.65
N ALA A 75 10.84 -0.12 16.91
CA ALA A 75 9.70 -0.98 17.10
C ALA A 75 10.11 -2.09 18.09
N ALA A 76 9.22 -2.38 19.03
CA ALA A 76 9.34 -3.41 20.06
C ALA A 76 9.90 -4.75 19.52
N PRO A 77 10.58 -5.56 20.34
CA PRO A 77 11.27 -6.76 19.92
C PRO A 77 10.28 -7.87 19.60
N SER A 78 9.63 -7.81 18.44
CA SER A 78 9.11 -9.01 17.80
C SER A 78 10.30 -9.92 17.51
N GLY A 79 10.29 -11.17 18.00
CA GLY A 79 11.40 -12.12 17.89
C GLY A 79 11.95 -12.34 16.48
N LEU A 80 11.16 -12.00 15.45
CA LEU A 80 11.58 -11.98 14.03
C LEU A 80 12.61 -10.90 13.70
N GLY A 81 12.69 -9.81 14.47
CA GLY A 81 13.64 -8.73 14.25
C GLY A 81 15.10 -9.14 14.48
N HIS A 82 15.33 -10.09 15.39
CA HIS A 82 16.67 -10.63 15.63
C HIS A 82 17.17 -11.48 14.45
N PHE A 83 16.26 -12.24 13.81
CA PHE A 83 16.59 -12.99 12.60
C PHE A 83 16.91 -12.08 11.42
N GLU A 84 16.11 -11.03 11.21
CA GLU A 84 16.38 -10.06 10.13
C GLU A 84 17.72 -9.32 10.35
N ALA A 85 18.01 -8.93 11.58
CA ALA A 85 19.30 -8.33 11.93
C ALA A 85 20.48 -9.31 11.74
N ALA A 86 20.32 -10.57 12.11
CA ALA A 86 21.34 -11.60 11.90
C ALA A 86 21.60 -11.85 10.41
N VAL A 87 20.55 -11.94 9.59
CA VAL A 87 20.68 -12.10 8.14
C VAL A 87 21.37 -10.88 7.51
N ALA A 88 21.02 -9.67 7.95
CA ALA A 88 21.65 -8.45 7.46
C ALA A 88 23.16 -8.42 7.79
N LEU A 89 23.55 -8.84 9.00
CA LEU A 89 24.96 -8.95 9.38
C LEU A 89 25.71 -9.95 8.48
N ILE A 90 25.16 -11.15 8.29
CA ILE A 90 25.75 -12.20 7.44
C ILE A 90 25.97 -11.69 6.02
N GLN A 91 24.98 -10.99 5.44
CA GLN A 91 25.10 -10.41 4.10
C GLN A 91 26.17 -9.31 4.04
N SER A 92 26.22 -8.43 5.04
CA SER A 92 27.20 -7.33 5.09
C SER A 92 28.63 -7.82 5.29
N ALA A 93 28.82 -8.91 6.02
CA ALA A 93 30.13 -9.50 6.27
C ALA A 93 30.66 -10.34 5.08
N GLY A 94 29.80 -10.63 4.10
CA GLY A 94 30.16 -11.46 2.93
C GLY A 94 29.98 -12.96 3.16
N GLY A 95 29.42 -13.37 4.30
CA GLY A 95 29.24 -14.78 4.63
C GLY A 95 29.09 -15.04 6.13
N ILE A 96 28.71 -16.28 6.48
CA ILE A 96 28.54 -16.71 7.88
C ILE A 96 29.89 -16.80 8.59
N ALA A 97 30.95 -17.22 7.90
CA ALA A 97 32.28 -17.36 8.49
C ALA A 97 32.86 -15.99 8.89
N GLU A 98 32.72 -15.00 8.02
CA GLU A 98 33.15 -13.63 8.23
C GLU A 98 32.33 -12.96 9.34
N ALA A 99 31.00 -13.17 9.37
CA ALA A 99 30.15 -12.64 10.42
C ALA A 99 30.57 -13.12 11.82
N LYS A 100 30.99 -14.38 11.97
CA LYS A 100 31.52 -14.91 13.24
C LYS A 100 32.80 -14.19 13.66
N ARG A 101 33.76 -14.01 12.74
CA ARG A 101 35.01 -13.29 13.03
C ARG A 101 34.76 -11.85 13.46
N VAL A 102 33.79 -11.18 12.85
CA VAL A 102 33.37 -9.83 13.24
C VAL A 102 32.83 -9.82 14.67
N LEU A 103 31.99 -10.79 15.04
CA LEU A 103 31.49 -10.92 16.41
C LEU A 103 32.62 -11.21 17.41
N ASP A 104 33.56 -12.10 17.08
CA ASP A 104 34.72 -12.40 17.93
C ASP A 104 35.56 -11.12 18.16
N THR A 105 35.76 -10.31 17.11
CA THR A 105 36.51 -9.04 17.20
C THR A 105 35.79 -8.02 18.08
N VAL A 106 34.47 -7.93 17.95
CA VAL A 106 33.64 -7.04 18.78
C VAL A 106 33.67 -7.48 20.25
N GLU A 107 33.66 -8.78 20.52
CA GLU A 107 33.78 -9.32 21.87
C GLU A 107 35.13 -8.99 22.50
N GLN A 108 36.23 -9.15 21.75
CA GLN A 108 37.57 -8.75 22.19
C GLN A 108 37.63 -7.26 22.54
N ILE A 109 37.09 -6.38 21.68
CA ILE A 109 37.08 -4.92 21.92
C ILE A 109 36.23 -4.56 23.14
N ARG A 110 35.11 -5.25 23.35
CA ARG A 110 34.21 -4.99 24.49
C ARG A 110 34.77 -5.49 25.83
N SER A 111 35.66 -6.49 25.79
CA SER A 111 36.32 -7.06 26.97
C SER A 111 37.54 -6.26 27.47
N LEU A 112 37.96 -5.23 26.72
CA LEU A 112 38.99 -4.24 27.09
C LEU A 112 38.34 -3.05 27.80
#